data_AF-A0AAU5WTX1-F1
#
_entry.id   AF-A0AAU5WTX1-F1
#
_cell.length_a   1.000
_cell.length_b   1.000
_cell.length_c   1.000
_cell.angle_alpha   90.00
_cell.angle_beta   90.00
_cell.angle_gamma   90.00
#
_symmetry.space_group_name_H-M   'P 1'
#
loop_
_entity.id
_entity.type
_entity.pdbx_description
1 polymer ?
#
loop_
_entity_poly.entity_id
_entity_poly.type
_entity_poly.pdbx_seq_one_letter_code
_entity_poly.pdbx_strand_id
1 'polypeptide(L)'
;MRDDFRVLSRGPGDGPWDLPRLQQRFAEGGFNGLNIRFIHPAAFKSLDFLLGLEGLQYLEVTGRIRNDVAAFQLPELRELSLATRSPRPVPGFASSSLTFLGIDDRDGKDHIAALEGIQELAIWLWKGQNLAFLDDAELPLTTLRLEGRKQVAALDGIAGCRKLVEVQVREARIESLEPLSGLTALRSVRVLPGPTKGEACLDLSHLTGLQGLEELHLVRAGAIRSLRPLLDLPALRDVRLRDTEILDGDLSPLTALSARATVVRPDE
;
A
#
# COMPACT_ATOMS: atom_id res chain seq x y z
N MET A 1 -1.71 15.34 8.20
CA MET A 1 -0.62 16.11 7.55
C MET A 1 0.66 15.37 7.83
N ARG A 2 1.61 15.34 6.90
CA ARG A 2 2.96 14.85 7.19
C ARG A 2 3.74 16.06 7.70
N ASP A 3 3.94 16.14 9.02
CA ASP A 3 4.41 17.35 9.71
C ASP A 3 5.86 17.73 9.37
N ASP A 4 6.58 16.86 8.67
CA ASP A 4 7.95 17.05 8.19
C ASP A 4 8.09 17.99 6.97
N PHE A 5 7.00 18.27 6.25
CA PHE A 5 7.07 18.99 4.97
C PHE A 5 6.23 20.26 4.97
N ARG A 6 6.84 21.33 4.45
CA ARG A 6 6.10 22.53 4.05
C ARG A 6 5.62 22.31 2.62
N VAL A 7 4.33 21.99 2.48
CA VAL A 7 3.74 21.54 1.21
C VAL A 7 3.03 22.67 0.48
N LEU A 8 3.40 22.90 -0.77
CA LEU A 8 2.62 23.68 -1.72
C LEU A 8 1.59 22.76 -2.37
N SER A 9 0.32 22.96 -2.05
CA SER A 9 -0.78 22.20 -2.64
C SER A 9 -1.40 22.95 -3.81
N ARG A 10 -1.73 22.21 -4.87
CA ARG A 10 -2.50 22.70 -6.00
C ARG A 10 -3.50 21.68 -6.49
N GLY A 11 -4.76 22.07 -6.51
CA GLY A 11 -5.86 21.22 -6.88
C GLY A 11 -6.87 21.89 -7.81
N PRO A 12 -7.99 21.19 -8.03
CA PRO A 12 -9.09 21.69 -8.81
C PRO A 12 -9.75 22.87 -8.08
N GLY A 13 -9.73 24.06 -8.70
CA GLY A 13 -10.26 25.28 -8.10
C GLY A 13 -9.22 26.40 -7.96
N ASP A 14 -7.92 26.10 -8.03
CA ASP A 14 -6.84 27.08 -7.85
C ASP A 14 -6.54 27.94 -9.10
N GLY A 15 -7.51 28.04 -10.01
CA GLY A 15 -7.37 28.77 -11.26
C GLY A 15 -6.47 28.08 -12.30
N PRO A 16 -6.18 28.76 -13.42
CA PRO A 16 -5.46 28.20 -14.56
C PRO A 16 -4.01 27.87 -14.19
N TRP A 17 -3.49 26.80 -14.78
CA TRP A 17 -2.12 26.37 -14.61
C TRP A 17 -1.12 27.37 -15.18
N ASP A 18 -0.16 27.75 -14.33
CA ASP A 18 0.96 28.67 -14.63
C ASP A 18 2.19 28.06 -13.95
N LEU A 19 3.08 27.50 -14.77
CA LEU A 19 4.28 26.80 -14.30
C LEU A 19 5.33 27.77 -13.77
N PRO A 20 5.70 28.85 -14.48
CA PRO A 20 6.62 29.85 -13.93
C PRO A 20 6.18 30.37 -12.56
N ARG A 21 4.88 30.70 -12.41
CA ARG A 21 4.37 31.17 -11.11
C ARG A 21 4.40 30.09 -10.04
N LEU A 22 4.16 28.82 -10.40
CA LEU A 22 4.27 27.71 -9.45
C LEU A 22 5.71 27.51 -8.97
N GLN A 23 6.67 27.50 -9.89
CA GLN A 23 8.09 27.37 -9.57
C GLN A 23 8.58 28.53 -8.70
N GLN A 24 8.21 29.77 -9.07
CA GLN A 24 8.50 30.95 -8.26
C GLN A 24 7.92 30.83 -6.85
N ARG A 25 6.63 30.47 -6.72
CA ARG A 25 6.00 30.29 -5.41
C ARG A 25 6.64 29.19 -4.58
N PHE A 26 7.07 28.09 -5.22
CA PHE A 26 7.76 27.01 -4.55
C PHE A 26 9.09 27.50 -3.95
N ALA A 27 9.91 28.18 -4.77
CA ALA A 27 11.22 28.71 -4.39
C ALA A 27 11.12 29.80 -3.31
N GLU A 28 10.29 30.84 -3.53
CA GLU A 28 10.15 31.96 -2.60
C GLU A 28 9.42 31.57 -1.31
N GLY A 29 8.54 30.57 -1.40
CA GLY A 29 7.73 30.12 -0.29
C GLY A 29 8.44 29.20 0.67
N GLY A 30 9.71 28.82 0.42
CA GLY A 30 10.46 27.88 1.25
C GLY A 30 9.78 26.51 1.36
N PHE A 31 9.06 26.10 0.33
CA PHE A 31 8.40 24.80 0.28
C PHE A 31 9.44 23.72 -0.04
N ASN A 32 9.29 22.55 0.57
CA ASN A 32 10.06 21.34 0.24
C ASN A 32 9.13 20.18 -0.16
N GLY A 33 7.83 20.45 -0.26
CA GLY A 33 6.82 19.48 -0.68
C GLY A 33 5.86 20.04 -1.71
N LEU A 34 5.40 19.19 -2.61
CA LEU A 34 4.44 19.53 -3.66
C LEU A 34 3.32 18.49 -3.69
N ASN A 35 2.07 18.94 -3.59
CA ASN A 35 0.89 18.10 -3.78
C ASN A 35 0.08 18.62 -4.96
N ILE A 36 -0.14 17.78 -5.97
CA ILE A 36 -0.89 18.14 -7.16
C ILE A 36 -2.05 17.16 -7.38
N ARG A 37 -3.25 17.72 -7.61
CA ARG A 37 -4.44 16.95 -7.99
C ARG A 37 -5.05 17.43 -9.31
N PHE A 38 -5.25 16.52 -10.24
CA PHE A 38 -5.92 16.74 -11.54
C PHE A 38 -7.29 16.03 -11.60
N ILE A 39 -8.34 16.73 -12.05
CA ILE A 39 -9.69 16.15 -12.29
C ILE A 39 -9.92 15.75 -13.75
N HIS A 40 -9.27 16.42 -14.70
CA HIS A 40 -9.36 16.18 -16.15
C HIS A 40 -8.02 15.66 -16.68
N PRO A 41 -7.90 15.14 -17.93
CA PRO A 41 -6.57 14.85 -18.49
C PRO A 41 -5.65 16.03 -18.19
N ALA A 42 -4.55 15.75 -17.49
CA ALA A 42 -3.81 16.79 -16.80
C ALA A 42 -3.48 17.95 -17.74
N ALA A 43 -3.49 19.16 -17.17
CA ALA A 43 -3.08 20.37 -17.89
C ALA A 43 -1.68 20.22 -18.53
N PHE A 44 -0.86 19.31 -17.98
CA PHE A 44 0.44 18.95 -18.52
C PHE A 44 0.47 17.50 -18.97
N LYS A 45 1.12 17.27 -20.11
CA LYS A 45 1.42 15.91 -20.60
C LYS A 45 2.58 15.27 -19.82
N SER A 46 3.45 16.08 -19.19
CA SER A 46 4.68 15.65 -18.55
C SER A 46 4.93 16.35 -17.21
N LEU A 47 5.71 15.74 -16.32
CA LEU A 47 6.17 16.32 -15.05
C LEU A 47 7.60 16.91 -15.14
N ASP A 48 8.14 17.17 -16.32
CA ASP A 48 9.54 17.63 -16.49
C ASP A 48 9.86 18.94 -15.76
N PHE A 49 8.85 19.78 -15.50
CA PHE A 49 9.02 21.03 -14.73
C PHE A 49 9.52 20.79 -13.29
N LEU A 50 9.32 19.58 -12.76
CA LEU A 50 9.80 19.20 -11.42
C LEU A 50 11.32 19.24 -11.32
N LEU A 51 12.04 19.05 -12.43
CA LEU A 51 13.50 19.07 -12.43
C LEU A 51 14.09 20.43 -12.06
N GLY A 52 13.29 21.51 -12.13
CA GLY A 52 13.67 22.85 -11.66
C GLY A 52 13.24 23.17 -10.24
N LEU A 53 12.65 22.22 -9.50
CA LEU A 53 12.24 22.40 -8.10
C LEU A 53 13.32 21.88 -7.17
N GLU A 54 14.36 22.68 -6.97
CA GLU A 54 15.45 22.40 -6.03
C GLU A 54 14.90 22.22 -4.61
N GLY A 55 15.43 21.26 -3.84
CA GLY A 55 14.99 21.00 -2.47
C GLY A 55 13.66 20.23 -2.34
N LEU A 56 13.11 19.70 -3.43
CA LEU A 56 11.86 18.92 -3.40
C LEU A 56 12.07 17.55 -2.74
N GLN A 57 11.52 17.39 -1.53
CA GLN A 57 11.63 16.19 -0.70
C GLN A 57 10.33 15.38 -0.62
N TYR A 58 9.18 16.02 -0.85
CA TYR A 58 7.86 15.37 -0.86
C TYR A 58 7.14 15.64 -2.18
N LEU A 59 6.67 14.60 -2.86
CA LEU A 59 5.87 14.74 -4.06
C LEU A 59 4.65 13.81 -4.03
N GLU A 60 3.47 14.39 -4.14
CA GLU A 60 2.23 13.68 -4.39
C GLU A 60 1.57 14.21 -5.67
N VAL A 61 1.27 13.31 -6.60
CA VAL A 61 0.55 13.63 -7.84
C VAL A 61 -0.58 12.64 -8.03
N THR A 62 -1.79 13.17 -8.09
CA THR A 62 -3.01 12.41 -8.35
C THR A 62 -3.69 12.89 -9.62
N GLY A 63 -4.05 11.95 -10.49
CA GLY A 63 -4.75 12.22 -11.76
C GLY A 63 -3.88 11.99 -12.99
N ARG A 64 -4.52 11.88 -14.17
CA ARG A 64 -3.89 11.31 -15.38
C ARG A 64 -2.73 12.13 -15.93
N ILE A 65 -1.52 11.57 -15.94
CA ILE A 65 -0.32 12.14 -16.56
C ILE A 65 0.25 11.17 -17.59
N ARG A 66 0.67 11.66 -18.77
CA ARG A 66 1.23 10.78 -19.83
C ARG A 66 2.69 10.42 -19.62
N ASN A 67 3.45 11.29 -18.95
CA ASN A 67 4.84 11.09 -18.63
C ASN A 67 5.18 11.65 -17.25
N ASP A 68 5.41 10.78 -16.29
CA ASP A 68 5.77 11.11 -14.92
C ASP A 68 7.21 10.70 -14.56
N VAL A 69 8.01 10.30 -15.56
CA VAL A 69 9.38 9.77 -15.39
C VAL A 69 10.29 10.76 -14.67
N ALA A 70 10.12 12.07 -14.91
CA ALA A 70 10.92 13.11 -14.24
C ALA A 70 10.82 13.06 -12.71
N ALA A 71 9.69 12.61 -12.14
CA ALA A 71 9.52 12.50 -10.70
C ALA A 71 10.49 11.50 -10.04
N PHE A 72 10.93 10.48 -10.78
CA PHE A 72 11.88 9.48 -10.30
C PHE A 72 13.34 9.96 -10.34
N GLN A 73 13.61 11.08 -11.03
CA GLN A 73 14.94 11.65 -11.21
C GLN A 73 15.25 12.77 -10.19
N LEU A 74 14.36 12.97 -9.22
CA LEU A 74 14.53 13.97 -8.17
C LEU A 74 15.38 13.37 -7.03
N PRO A 75 16.62 13.84 -6.82
CA PRO A 75 17.59 13.16 -5.95
C PRO A 75 17.30 13.33 -4.46
N GLU A 76 16.57 14.37 -4.07
CA GLU A 76 16.31 14.71 -2.66
C GLU A 76 14.98 14.14 -2.13
N LEU A 77 14.22 13.42 -2.96
CA LEU A 77 12.92 12.89 -2.53
C LEU A 77 13.08 11.93 -1.36
N ARG A 78 12.33 12.19 -0.29
CA ARG A 78 12.09 11.29 0.83
C ARG A 78 10.79 10.52 0.64
N GLU A 79 9.80 11.14 -0.01
CA GLU A 79 8.50 10.52 -0.23
C GLU A 79 7.92 10.85 -1.61
N LEU A 80 7.52 9.80 -2.33
CA LEU A 80 6.96 9.90 -3.67
C LEU A 80 5.63 9.15 -3.76
N SER A 81 4.59 9.80 -4.25
CA SER A 81 3.26 9.23 -4.43
C SER A 81 2.70 9.61 -5.81
N LEU A 82 2.57 8.65 -6.72
CA LEU A 82 2.17 8.87 -8.12
C LEU A 82 0.97 8.01 -8.54
N ALA A 83 -0.24 8.50 -8.29
CA ALA A 83 -1.48 7.89 -8.79
C ALA A 83 -1.85 8.55 -10.13
N THR A 84 -0.99 8.34 -11.13
CA THR A 84 -0.96 9.11 -12.38
C THR A 84 -1.54 8.36 -13.58
N ARG A 85 -1.70 7.04 -13.48
CA ARG A 85 -2.03 6.12 -14.57
C ARG A 85 -1.14 6.31 -15.80
N SER A 86 0.10 6.71 -15.59
CA SER A 86 1.05 6.94 -16.65
C SER A 86 1.39 5.62 -17.35
N PRO A 87 1.39 5.57 -18.69
CA PRO A 87 1.72 4.37 -19.45
C PRO A 87 3.23 4.11 -19.51
N ARG A 88 4.06 5.01 -18.97
CA ARG A 88 5.51 4.85 -18.94
C ARG A 88 5.89 3.82 -17.89
N PRO A 89 6.85 2.91 -18.17
CA PRO A 89 7.45 2.07 -17.15
C PRO A 89 8.06 2.91 -16.02
N VAL A 90 8.10 2.34 -14.82
CA VAL A 90 8.86 2.90 -13.70
C VAL A 90 10.34 2.84 -14.06
N PRO A 91 11.05 3.98 -14.15
CA PRO A 91 12.50 4.01 -14.38
C PRO A 91 13.26 3.63 -13.10
N GLY A 92 14.59 3.67 -13.14
CA GLY A 92 15.40 3.69 -11.91
C GLY A 92 15.19 4.98 -11.11
N PHE A 93 15.57 4.94 -9.83
CA PHE A 93 15.40 6.04 -8.87
C PHE A 93 16.72 6.78 -8.69
N ALA A 94 16.70 8.10 -8.77
CA ALA A 94 17.86 8.94 -8.45
C ALA A 94 18.01 9.20 -6.95
N SER A 95 16.91 9.14 -6.20
CA SER A 95 16.94 9.34 -4.74
C SER A 95 17.42 8.09 -4.01
N SER A 96 18.42 8.27 -3.15
CA SER A 96 18.89 7.27 -2.19
C SER A 96 18.25 7.43 -0.80
N SER A 97 17.38 8.43 -0.61
CA SER A 97 16.76 8.78 0.68
C SER A 97 15.26 8.50 0.73
N LEU A 98 14.73 7.78 -0.27
CA LEU A 98 13.31 7.50 -0.39
C LEU A 98 12.85 6.48 0.66
N THR A 99 11.96 6.90 1.56
CA THR A 99 11.38 6.05 2.62
C THR A 99 9.94 5.66 2.35
N PHE A 100 9.22 6.45 1.53
CA PHE A 100 7.87 6.14 1.08
C PHE A 100 7.77 6.18 -0.45
N LEU A 101 7.18 5.13 -1.03
CA LEU A 101 6.85 5.08 -2.44
C LEU A 101 5.40 4.60 -2.63
N GLY A 102 4.60 5.39 -3.32
CA GLY A 102 3.32 4.98 -3.86
C GLY A 102 3.34 5.10 -5.38
N ILE A 103 2.99 4.04 -6.10
CA ILE A 103 2.89 4.04 -7.58
C ILE A 103 1.71 3.20 -8.07
N ASP A 104 1.22 3.49 -9.29
CA ASP A 104 0.35 2.55 -10.00
C ASP A 104 1.14 1.32 -10.47
N ASP A 105 0.50 0.14 -10.44
CA ASP A 105 1.07 -1.11 -10.94
C ASP A 105 1.30 -1.07 -12.46
N ARG A 106 2.57 -1.00 -12.84
CA ARG A 106 3.05 -0.92 -14.21
C ARG A 106 4.45 -1.55 -14.34
N ASP A 107 4.89 -1.72 -15.57
CA ASP A 107 6.18 -2.33 -15.90
C ASP A 107 7.34 -1.52 -15.29
N GLY A 108 8.46 -2.19 -14.98
CA GLY A 108 9.64 -1.57 -14.36
C GLY A 108 9.53 -1.34 -12.84
N LYS A 109 8.40 -1.70 -12.21
CA LYS A 109 8.23 -1.63 -10.74
C LYS A 109 9.27 -2.47 -9.99
N ASP A 110 9.84 -3.45 -10.65
CA ASP A 110 10.95 -4.29 -10.22
C ASP A 110 12.21 -3.49 -9.86
N HIS A 111 12.38 -2.25 -10.36
CA HIS A 111 13.43 -1.34 -9.90
C HIS A 111 13.29 -0.93 -8.41
N ILE A 112 12.13 -1.15 -7.78
CA ILE A 112 11.91 -0.91 -6.35
C ILE A 112 12.87 -1.75 -5.49
N ALA A 113 13.30 -2.91 -5.99
CA ALA A 113 14.28 -3.76 -5.32
C ALA A 113 15.60 -3.04 -5.01
N ALA A 114 15.94 -1.96 -5.73
CA ALA A 114 17.14 -1.17 -5.49
C ALA A 114 17.00 -0.08 -4.41
N LEU A 115 15.81 0.09 -3.83
CA LEU A 115 15.54 1.12 -2.82
C LEU A 115 15.87 0.63 -1.41
N GLU A 116 17.16 0.64 -1.06
CA GLU A 116 17.66 0.13 0.22
C GLU A 116 17.06 0.82 1.48
N GLY A 117 16.52 2.04 1.32
CA GLY A 117 15.90 2.81 2.41
C GLY A 117 14.38 2.72 2.50
N ILE A 118 13.71 1.94 1.64
CA ILE A 118 12.25 1.96 1.55
C ILE A 118 11.59 1.32 2.77
N GLN A 119 10.71 2.08 3.43
CA GLN A 119 9.99 1.63 4.63
C GLN A 119 8.52 1.36 4.32
N GLU A 120 7.93 2.16 3.44
CA GLU A 120 6.53 2.05 3.07
C GLU A 120 6.35 1.99 1.55
N LEU A 121 5.63 0.96 1.10
CA LEU A 121 5.30 0.75 -0.31
C LEU A 121 3.79 0.70 -0.49
N ALA A 122 3.26 1.50 -1.41
CA ALA A 122 1.89 1.43 -1.89
C ALA A 122 1.85 1.14 -3.39
N ILE A 123 1.07 0.14 -3.80
CA ILE A 123 0.85 -0.19 -5.20
C ILE A 123 -0.65 -0.05 -5.50
N TRP A 124 -1.02 0.97 -6.26
CA TRP A 124 -2.40 1.17 -6.73
C TRP A 124 -2.66 0.45 -8.03
N LEU A 125 -3.94 0.19 -8.33
CA LEU A 125 -4.36 -0.53 -9.53
C LEU A 125 -3.64 -1.88 -9.69
N TRP A 126 -3.22 -2.47 -8.56
CA TRP A 126 -2.49 -3.73 -8.51
C TRP A 126 -3.27 -4.80 -9.26
N LYS A 127 -2.60 -5.47 -10.19
CA LYS A 127 -3.20 -6.47 -11.08
C LYS A 127 -3.31 -7.84 -10.43
N GLY A 128 -2.89 -7.98 -9.17
CA GLY A 128 -2.94 -9.23 -8.42
C GLY A 128 -1.82 -10.21 -8.74
N GLN A 129 -0.76 -9.75 -9.41
CA GLN A 129 0.40 -10.55 -9.80
C GLN A 129 1.34 -10.76 -8.60
N ASN A 130 2.13 -11.84 -8.67
CA ASN A 130 3.22 -12.16 -7.75
C ASN A 130 4.17 -10.95 -7.58
N LEU A 131 4.61 -10.71 -6.34
CA LEU A 131 5.47 -9.61 -5.91
C LEU A 131 6.94 -10.03 -5.80
N ALA A 132 7.40 -11.02 -6.56
CA ALA A 132 8.73 -11.64 -6.48
C ALA A 132 9.91 -10.65 -6.50
N PHE A 133 9.73 -9.47 -7.09
CA PHE A 133 10.73 -8.41 -7.03
C PHE A 133 11.03 -7.91 -5.61
N LEU A 134 10.19 -8.23 -4.62
CA LEU A 134 10.40 -7.94 -3.21
C LEU A 134 11.11 -9.07 -2.45
N ASP A 135 11.17 -10.29 -2.99
CA ASP A 135 11.59 -11.47 -2.24
C ASP A 135 13.12 -11.50 -2.02
N ASP A 136 13.88 -11.09 -3.04
CA ASP A 136 15.35 -11.13 -3.02
C ASP A 136 16.00 -9.86 -2.43
N ALA A 137 15.22 -8.82 -2.14
CA ALA A 137 15.74 -7.46 -1.98
C ALA A 137 16.09 -7.07 -0.52
N GLU A 138 15.88 -7.96 0.47
CA GLU A 138 16.06 -7.71 1.93
C GLU A 138 15.62 -6.30 2.40
N LEU A 139 14.58 -5.75 1.78
CA LEU A 139 14.17 -4.37 1.97
C LEU A 139 13.78 -4.12 3.43
N PRO A 140 14.05 -2.93 4.01
CA PRO A 140 13.62 -2.59 5.35
C PRO A 140 12.12 -2.24 5.42
N LEU A 141 11.31 -2.84 4.54
CA LEU A 141 9.90 -2.55 4.37
C LEU A 141 9.12 -2.94 5.63
N THR A 142 8.50 -1.95 6.26
CA THR A 142 7.63 -2.13 7.44
C THR A 142 6.16 -2.12 7.07
N THR A 143 5.80 -1.49 5.96
CA THR A 143 4.40 -1.34 5.54
C THR A 143 4.22 -1.61 4.06
N LEU A 144 3.33 -2.56 3.74
CA LEU A 144 2.91 -2.86 2.37
C LEU A 144 1.42 -2.59 2.20
N ARG A 145 1.07 -1.73 1.24
CA ARG A 145 -0.31 -1.41 0.87
C ARG A 145 -0.56 -1.76 -0.58
N LEU A 146 -1.53 -2.62 -0.83
CA LEU A 146 -1.90 -3.06 -2.18
C LEU A 146 -3.36 -2.66 -2.42
N GLU A 147 -3.63 -1.90 -3.47
CA GLU A 147 -4.98 -1.55 -3.89
C GLU A 147 -5.26 -2.18 -5.25
N GLY A 148 -6.10 -3.22 -5.24
CA GLY A 148 -6.48 -3.96 -6.42
C GLY A 148 -7.51 -3.26 -7.30
N ARG A 149 -8.06 -4.04 -8.23
CA ARG A 149 -9.05 -3.66 -9.23
C ARG A 149 -10.24 -4.62 -9.21
N LYS A 150 -10.62 -5.08 -8.02
CA LYS A 150 -11.70 -6.06 -7.79
C LYS A 150 -11.39 -7.39 -8.47
N GLN A 151 -10.23 -7.95 -8.16
CA GLN A 151 -9.81 -9.28 -8.61
C GLN A 151 -9.49 -10.21 -7.43
N VAL A 152 -9.27 -11.46 -7.77
CA VAL A 152 -8.56 -12.42 -6.92
C VAL A 152 -7.05 -12.26 -7.16
N ALA A 153 -6.25 -12.38 -6.10
CA ALA A 153 -4.82 -12.10 -6.12
C ALA A 153 -4.04 -12.99 -5.15
N ALA A 154 -2.73 -13.07 -5.35
CA ALA A 154 -1.82 -13.81 -4.48
C ALA A 154 -0.74 -12.87 -3.89
N LEU A 155 -0.26 -13.20 -2.70
CA LEU A 155 0.75 -12.42 -1.99
C LEU A 155 2.17 -13.02 -2.13
N ASP A 156 2.36 -14.00 -3.02
CA ASP A 156 3.67 -14.60 -3.29
C ASP A 156 4.74 -13.53 -3.56
N GLY A 157 5.96 -13.79 -3.10
CA GLY A 157 7.11 -12.89 -3.28
C GLY A 157 7.32 -11.87 -2.16
N ILE A 158 6.55 -11.91 -1.07
CA ILE A 158 6.78 -11.04 0.11
C ILE A 158 7.49 -11.76 1.27
N ALA A 159 7.88 -13.02 1.11
CA ALA A 159 8.46 -13.83 2.19
C ALA A 159 9.81 -13.28 2.69
N GLY A 160 10.58 -12.64 1.80
CA GLY A 160 11.81 -11.92 2.11
C GLY A 160 11.63 -10.63 2.92
N CYS A 161 10.41 -10.05 2.97
CA CYS A 161 10.12 -8.79 3.65
C CYS A 161 9.93 -8.96 5.17
N ARG A 162 10.93 -9.54 5.85
CA ARG A 162 10.85 -9.98 7.27
C ARG A 162 10.62 -8.87 8.29
N LYS A 163 10.79 -7.60 7.89
CA LYS A 163 10.53 -6.43 8.75
C LYS A 163 9.10 -5.89 8.64
N LEU A 164 8.24 -6.52 7.82
CA LEU A 164 6.85 -6.10 7.68
C LEU A 164 6.12 -6.14 9.02
N VAL A 165 5.56 -5.00 9.39
CA VAL A 165 4.71 -4.78 10.56
C VAL A 165 3.24 -4.70 10.13
N GLU A 166 2.97 -4.08 8.98
CA GLU A 166 1.63 -3.93 8.44
C GLU A 166 1.54 -4.42 6.99
N VAL A 167 0.54 -5.26 6.74
CA VAL A 167 0.08 -5.60 5.38
C VAL A 167 -1.38 -5.18 5.24
N GLN A 168 -1.66 -4.34 4.24
CA GLN A 168 -3.01 -3.93 3.88
C GLN A 168 -3.30 -4.23 2.41
N VAL A 169 -4.34 -5.00 2.16
CA VAL A 169 -4.87 -5.29 0.82
C VAL A 169 -6.28 -4.72 0.73
N ARG A 170 -6.53 -3.87 -0.26
CA ARG A 170 -7.83 -3.27 -0.55
C ARG A 170 -8.26 -3.64 -1.97
N GLU A 171 -9.57 -3.73 -2.19
CA GLU A 171 -10.13 -3.95 -3.54
C GLU A 171 -9.55 -5.19 -4.26
N ALA A 172 -9.05 -6.17 -3.50
CA ALA A 172 -8.61 -7.46 -3.99
C ALA A 172 -8.89 -8.53 -2.94
N ARG A 173 -9.25 -9.72 -3.38
CA ARG A 173 -9.40 -10.91 -2.53
C ARG A 173 -8.14 -11.74 -2.65
N ILE A 174 -7.54 -12.10 -1.52
CA ILE A 174 -6.36 -12.99 -1.52
C ILE A 174 -6.78 -14.46 -1.57
N GLU A 175 -6.00 -15.30 -2.25
CA GLU A 175 -6.26 -16.75 -2.32
C GLU A 175 -5.69 -17.51 -1.13
N SER A 176 -4.59 -17.01 -0.56
CA SER A 176 -3.87 -17.68 0.52
C SER A 176 -3.22 -16.67 1.46
N LEU A 177 -3.09 -17.07 2.73
CA LEU A 177 -2.32 -16.38 3.76
C LEU A 177 -0.92 -16.98 3.93
N GLU A 178 -0.59 -18.06 3.22
CA GLU A 178 0.70 -18.76 3.30
C GLU A 178 1.92 -17.83 3.16
N PRO A 179 1.94 -16.83 2.25
CA PRO A 179 3.08 -15.91 2.13
C PRO A 179 3.36 -15.09 3.41
N LEU A 180 2.44 -15.05 4.37
CA LEU A 180 2.61 -14.37 5.65
C LEU A 180 3.27 -15.25 6.72
N SER A 181 3.36 -16.57 6.51
CA SER A 181 3.64 -17.57 7.56
C SER A 181 5.01 -17.48 8.26
N GLY A 182 5.94 -16.66 7.74
CA GLY A 182 7.24 -16.37 8.36
C GLY A 182 7.45 -14.93 8.80
N LEU A 183 6.48 -14.03 8.58
CA LEU A 183 6.62 -12.60 8.81
C LEU A 183 6.35 -12.22 10.27
N THR A 184 7.14 -12.76 11.19
CA THR A 184 6.94 -12.68 12.66
C THR A 184 6.93 -11.25 13.25
N ALA A 185 7.41 -10.26 12.49
CA ALA A 185 7.30 -8.85 12.84
C ALA A 185 5.88 -8.26 12.64
N LEU A 186 4.98 -8.96 11.93
CA LEU A 186 3.63 -8.47 11.66
C LEU A 186 2.86 -8.19 12.96
N ARG A 187 2.16 -7.05 12.94
CA ARG A 187 1.24 -6.58 13.98
C ARG A 187 -0.16 -6.35 13.42
N SER A 188 -0.28 -6.02 12.14
CA SER A 188 -1.58 -5.75 11.51
C SER A 188 -1.67 -6.40 10.13
N VAL A 189 -2.69 -7.23 9.93
CA VAL A 189 -3.08 -7.78 8.62
C VAL A 189 -4.50 -7.34 8.32
N ARG A 190 -4.68 -6.58 7.24
CA ARG A 190 -5.98 -6.05 6.82
C ARG A 190 -6.27 -6.39 5.37
N VAL A 191 -7.26 -7.24 5.15
CA VAL A 191 -7.80 -7.59 3.84
C VAL A 191 -9.22 -7.06 3.76
N LEU A 192 -9.39 -6.03 2.91
CA LEU A 192 -10.62 -5.27 2.71
C LEU A 192 -11.00 -5.32 1.22
N PRO A 193 -11.42 -6.49 0.70
CA PRO A 193 -11.81 -6.69 -0.69
C PRO A 193 -13.09 -5.91 -1.00
N GLY A 194 -13.23 -5.57 -2.29
CA GLY A 194 -14.44 -4.99 -2.86
C GLY A 194 -15.56 -6.04 -3.04
N PRO A 195 -16.60 -5.77 -3.84
CA PRO A 195 -17.78 -6.64 -4.01
C PRO A 195 -17.53 -7.91 -4.86
N THR A 196 -16.30 -8.43 -4.86
CA THR A 196 -15.89 -9.56 -5.70
C THR A 196 -16.45 -10.89 -5.19
N LYS A 197 -17.21 -11.58 -6.05
CA LYS A 197 -17.60 -12.98 -5.86
C LYS A 197 -16.40 -13.89 -6.10
N GLY A 198 -16.30 -14.99 -5.36
CA GLY A 198 -15.27 -16.01 -5.54
C GLY A 198 -15.35 -17.12 -4.48
N GLU A 199 -14.58 -18.19 -4.67
CA GLU A 199 -14.66 -19.41 -3.87
C GLU A 199 -13.41 -19.65 -3.00
N ALA A 200 -12.43 -18.74 -2.99
CA ALA A 200 -11.23 -18.88 -2.15
C ALA A 200 -11.57 -19.12 -0.67
N CYS A 201 -10.94 -20.14 -0.09
CA CYS A 201 -11.09 -20.53 1.29
C CYS A 201 -9.75 -20.30 2.00
N LEU A 202 -9.73 -19.35 2.94
CA LEU A 202 -8.53 -19.02 3.68
C LEU A 202 -8.31 -20.02 4.82
N ASP A 203 -7.08 -20.53 4.90
CA ASP A 203 -6.59 -21.29 6.06
C ASP A 203 -5.84 -20.36 7.01
N LEU A 204 -6.38 -20.18 8.22
CA LEU A 204 -5.77 -19.35 9.25
C LEU A 204 -4.60 -20.05 9.95
N SER A 205 -4.36 -21.35 9.71
CA SER A 205 -3.23 -22.07 10.29
C SER A 205 -1.88 -21.43 9.94
N HIS A 206 -1.78 -20.79 8.76
CA HIS A 206 -0.61 -20.04 8.32
C HIS A 206 -0.27 -18.83 9.20
N LEU A 207 -1.21 -18.34 10.01
CA LEU A 207 -0.97 -17.19 10.89
C LEU A 207 -0.41 -17.60 12.25
N THR A 208 -0.46 -18.87 12.64
CA THR A 208 -0.13 -19.34 14.00
C THR A 208 1.28 -19.00 14.47
N GLY A 209 2.24 -18.81 13.55
CA GLY A 209 3.60 -18.34 13.86
C GLY A 209 3.70 -16.85 14.20
N LEU A 210 2.66 -16.05 13.93
CA LEU A 210 2.64 -14.59 14.08
C LEU A 210 2.27 -14.19 15.52
N GLN A 211 3.08 -14.59 16.49
CA GLN A 211 2.80 -14.44 17.92
C GLN A 211 2.59 -12.99 18.39
N GLY A 212 3.08 -12.01 17.62
CA GLY A 212 2.85 -10.58 17.87
C GLY A 212 1.67 -9.97 17.12
N LEU A 213 0.90 -10.73 16.32
CA LEU A 213 -0.21 -10.17 15.55
C LEU A 213 -1.30 -9.60 16.48
N GLU A 214 -1.60 -8.31 16.33
CA GLU A 214 -2.55 -7.57 17.17
C GLU A 214 -3.88 -7.32 16.46
N GLU A 215 -3.82 -6.99 15.16
CA GLU A 215 -5.00 -6.70 14.33
C GLU A 215 -5.12 -7.69 13.17
N LEU A 216 -6.29 -8.34 13.07
CA LEU A 216 -6.66 -9.17 11.93
C LEU A 216 -8.03 -8.74 11.40
N HIS A 217 -8.04 -8.03 10.27
CA HIS A 217 -9.27 -7.64 9.60
C HIS A 217 -9.39 -8.41 8.30
N LEU A 218 -10.31 -9.36 8.23
CA LEU A 218 -10.68 -10.12 7.05
C LEU A 218 -12.15 -9.85 6.75
N VAL A 219 -12.44 -8.67 6.19
CA VAL A 219 -13.81 -8.27 5.85
C VAL A 219 -14.11 -8.79 4.46
N ARG A 220 -15.29 -9.33 4.16
CA ARG A 220 -15.65 -9.86 2.83
C ARG A 220 -14.60 -10.81 2.22
N ALA A 221 -13.86 -11.53 3.06
CA ALA A 221 -12.67 -12.26 2.63
C ALA A 221 -13.00 -13.55 1.86
N GLY A 222 -14.29 -13.89 1.74
CA GLY A 222 -14.74 -15.15 1.15
C GLY A 222 -15.12 -16.14 2.23
N ALA A 223 -14.53 -17.34 2.14
CA ALA A 223 -14.71 -18.39 3.12
C ALA A 223 -13.45 -18.55 3.99
N ILE A 224 -13.63 -18.92 5.24
CA ILE A 224 -12.57 -19.34 6.17
C ILE A 224 -12.92 -20.75 6.64
N ARG A 225 -11.94 -21.66 6.58
CA ARG A 225 -12.17 -23.07 6.94
C ARG A 225 -12.54 -23.26 8.40
N SER A 226 -11.80 -22.61 9.30
CA SER A 226 -12.00 -22.69 10.74
C SER A 226 -11.35 -21.51 11.45
N LEU A 227 -11.94 -21.07 12.56
CA LEU A 227 -11.44 -19.97 13.39
C LEU A 227 -10.53 -20.42 14.54
N ARG A 228 -10.38 -21.74 14.75
CA ARG A 228 -9.56 -22.29 15.85
C ARG A 228 -8.13 -21.75 15.91
N PRO A 229 -7.40 -21.56 14.78
CA PRO A 229 -6.03 -21.03 14.82
C PRO A 229 -5.90 -19.64 15.48
N LEU A 230 -6.99 -18.86 15.55
CA LEU A 230 -6.95 -17.54 16.20
C LEU A 230 -6.73 -17.63 17.72
N LEU A 231 -7.04 -18.78 18.34
CA LEU A 231 -6.81 -19.01 19.76
C LEU A 231 -5.31 -19.13 20.09
N ASP A 232 -4.48 -19.49 19.10
CA ASP A 232 -3.03 -19.63 19.25
C ASP A 232 -2.26 -18.30 19.08
N LEU A 233 -2.99 -17.19 18.91
CA LEU A 233 -2.44 -15.85 18.73
C LEU A 233 -2.64 -15.01 20.01
N PRO A 234 -1.65 -14.96 20.92
CA PRO A 234 -1.81 -14.35 22.24
C PRO A 234 -1.87 -12.82 22.19
N ALA A 235 -1.40 -12.17 21.13
CA ALA A 235 -1.39 -10.71 21.01
C ALA A 235 -2.64 -10.11 20.35
N LEU A 236 -3.56 -10.92 19.80
CA LEU A 236 -4.75 -10.41 19.10
C LEU A 236 -5.62 -9.56 20.02
N ARG A 237 -5.95 -8.36 19.54
CA ARG A 237 -6.74 -7.32 20.24
C ARG A 237 -7.88 -6.78 19.39
N ASP A 238 -7.79 -6.86 18.06
CA ASP A 238 -8.87 -6.46 17.15
C ASP A 238 -9.02 -7.51 16.04
N VAL A 239 -10.17 -8.18 16.01
CA VAL A 239 -10.52 -9.20 15.02
C VAL A 239 -11.80 -8.79 14.32
N ARG A 240 -11.76 -8.63 13.00
CA ARG A 240 -12.93 -8.21 12.22
C ARG A 240 -13.16 -9.14 11.05
N LEU A 241 -14.30 -9.82 11.04
CA LEU A 241 -14.65 -10.84 10.05
C LEU A 241 -15.95 -10.54 9.30
N ARG A 242 -16.46 -9.31 9.37
CA ARG A 242 -17.70 -8.88 8.69
C ARG A 242 -17.81 -9.42 7.27
N ASP A 243 -18.99 -9.95 6.92
CA ASP A 243 -19.31 -10.49 5.61
C ASP A 243 -18.37 -11.63 5.15
N THR A 244 -17.78 -12.40 6.07
CA THR A 244 -16.90 -13.55 5.75
C THR A 244 -17.53 -14.86 6.23
N GLU A 245 -17.66 -15.82 5.34
CA GLU A 245 -18.26 -17.13 5.62
C GLU A 245 -17.32 -18.01 6.45
N ILE A 246 -17.84 -18.64 7.51
CA ILE A 246 -17.10 -19.60 8.35
C ILE A 246 -17.64 -21.00 8.07
N LEU A 247 -16.85 -21.82 7.36
CA LEU A 247 -17.36 -23.05 6.75
C LEU A 247 -17.73 -24.14 7.75
N ASP A 248 -17.01 -24.24 8.87
CA ASP A 248 -17.33 -25.20 9.94
C ASP A 248 -18.48 -24.74 10.85
N GLY A 249 -18.95 -23.49 10.69
CA GLY A 249 -19.99 -22.88 11.50
C GLY A 249 -19.60 -22.62 12.97
N ASP A 250 -18.36 -22.90 13.37
CA ASP A 250 -17.92 -22.80 14.75
C ASP A 250 -17.44 -21.38 15.08
N LEU A 251 -18.34 -20.58 15.66
CA LEU A 251 -18.03 -19.23 16.15
C LEU A 251 -17.58 -19.21 17.63
N SER A 252 -17.39 -20.37 18.27
CA SER A 252 -16.90 -20.42 19.66
C SER A 252 -15.52 -19.77 19.85
N PRO A 253 -14.57 -19.79 18.88
CA PRO A 253 -13.31 -19.06 19.01
C PRO A 253 -13.50 -17.55 19.15
N LEU A 254 -14.48 -16.97 18.44
CA LEU A 254 -14.78 -15.54 18.55
C LEU A 254 -15.33 -15.19 19.93
N THR A 255 -16.19 -16.04 20.49
CA THR A 255 -16.71 -15.88 21.85
C THR A 255 -15.59 -15.91 22.89
N ALA A 256 -14.63 -16.84 22.74
CA ALA A 256 -13.47 -16.91 23.62
C ALA A 256 -12.56 -15.66 23.48
N LEU A 257 -12.37 -15.16 22.26
CA LEU A 257 -11.56 -13.97 22.00
C LEU A 257 -12.22 -12.67 22.52
N SER A 258 -13.54 -12.57 22.55
CA SER A 258 -14.25 -11.39 23.08
C SER A 258 -13.90 -11.05 24.55
N ALA A 259 -13.30 -11.98 25.30
CA ALA A 259 -12.78 -11.71 26.64
C ALA A 259 -11.53 -10.82 26.67
N ARG A 260 -10.81 -10.69 25.54
CA ARG A 260 -9.51 -10.00 25.45
C ARG A 260 -9.30 -9.16 24.19
N ALA A 261 -10.22 -9.23 23.23
CA ALA A 261 -10.15 -8.53 21.96
C ALA A 261 -11.50 -7.91 21.59
N THR A 262 -11.45 -6.81 20.83
CA THR A 262 -12.61 -6.33 20.09
C THR A 262 -12.87 -7.28 18.93
N VAL A 263 -14.11 -7.74 18.80
CA VAL A 263 -14.50 -8.70 17.77
C VAL A 263 -15.68 -8.14 16.98
N VAL A 264 -15.56 -8.10 15.66
CA VAL A 264 -16.68 -7.88 14.73
C VAL A 264 -16.94 -9.21 14.02
N ARG A 265 -18.13 -9.76 14.24
CA ARG A 265 -18.52 -11.07 13.71
C ARG A 265 -18.87 -11.02 12.22
N PRO A 266 -18.95 -12.18 11.54
CA PRO A 266 -19.41 -12.27 10.15
C PRO A 266 -20.75 -11.59 9.83
N ASP A 267 -21.67 -11.58 10.78
CA ASP A 267 -23.06 -11.14 10.65
C ASP A 267 -23.33 -9.68 11.10
N GLU A 268 -22.30 -8.97 11.58
CA GLU A 268 -22.34 -7.56 12.02
C GLU A 268 -21.71 -6.60 10.99
#